data_AF-A0A840UVN0-F1
#
_entry.id   AF-A0A840UVN0-F1
#
_cell.length_a   1.000
_cell.length_b   1.000
_cell.length_c   1.000
_cell.angle_alpha   90.00
_cell.angle_beta   90.00
_cell.angle_gamma   90.00
#
_symmetry.space_group_name_H-M   'P 1'
#
loop_
_entity.id
_entity.type
_entity.pdbx_description
1 polymer ?
#
loop_
_entity_poly.entity_id
_entity_poly.type
_entity_poly.pdbx_seq_one_letter_code
_entity_poly.pdbx_strand_id
1 'polypeptide(L)'
;MCKKGSNNRQKQRKRVALLHEKIANQRKDFQHKSSCQLADSYDAVCIEDLNMQSMSKSLNFGKSVADNGWGMFVSMLKYKLEERGKKLVKIDKFYPSSQICHICGYKNSDTKDLTIRQWECPECKSHHDRDINAAINIREEGRRILSA
;
A
#
# COMPACT_ATOMS: atom_id res chain seq x y z
N MET A 1 -23.77 -34.77 4.10
CA MET A 1 -22.53 -34.33 4.78
C MET A 1 -21.30 -34.72 3.96
N CYS A 2 -20.37 -33.79 3.71
CA CYS A 2 -19.14 -34.05 2.94
C CYS A 2 -18.08 -34.76 3.81
N LYS A 3 -18.03 -36.09 3.71
CA LYS A 3 -17.06 -36.93 4.41
C LYS A 3 -15.67 -36.90 3.72
N LYS A 4 -14.59 -37.04 4.48
CA LYS A 4 -13.21 -37.20 3.94
C LYS A 4 -13.21 -38.36 2.93
N GLY A 5 -12.60 -38.15 1.75
CA GLY A 5 -12.49 -39.18 0.70
C GLY A 5 -13.66 -39.29 -0.29
N SER A 6 -14.81 -38.68 -0.01
CA SER A 6 -15.99 -38.80 -0.90
C SER A 6 -15.83 -38.04 -2.23
N ASN A 7 -16.45 -38.56 -3.30
CA ASN A 7 -16.51 -37.91 -4.61
C ASN A 7 -17.14 -36.50 -4.54
N ASN A 8 -18.10 -36.29 -3.64
CA ASN A 8 -18.71 -34.97 -3.41
C ASN A 8 -17.71 -33.96 -2.82
N ARG A 9 -16.81 -34.39 -1.92
CA ARG A 9 -15.73 -33.54 -1.40
C ARG A 9 -14.72 -33.18 -2.49
N GLN A 10 -14.38 -34.12 -3.39
CA GLN A 10 -13.48 -33.83 -4.51
C GLN A 10 -14.09 -32.79 -5.48
N LYS A 11 -15.39 -32.91 -5.80
CA LYS A 11 -16.12 -31.90 -6.61
C LYS A 11 -16.10 -30.53 -5.95
N GLN A 12 -16.39 -30.44 -4.65
CA GLN A 12 -16.33 -29.18 -3.91
C GLN A 12 -14.90 -28.59 -3.85
N ARG A 13 -13.87 -29.43 -3.66
CA ARG A 13 -12.46 -28.98 -3.65
C ARG A 13 -12.08 -28.33 -4.97
N LYS A 14 -12.46 -28.92 -6.12
CA LYS A 14 -12.24 -28.32 -7.45
C LYS A 14 -12.96 -26.99 -7.61
N ARG A 15 -14.23 -26.90 -7.18
CA ARG A 15 -15.00 -25.66 -7.25
C ARG A 15 -14.39 -24.53 -6.41
N VAL A 16 -13.93 -24.86 -5.20
CA VAL A 16 -13.23 -23.90 -4.33
C VAL A 16 -11.91 -23.44 -4.97
N ALA A 17 -11.13 -24.36 -5.55
CA ALA A 17 -9.90 -24.01 -6.26
C ALA A 17 -10.15 -23.04 -7.43
N LEU A 18 -11.16 -23.28 -8.26
CA LEU A 18 -11.54 -22.38 -9.36
C LEU A 18 -11.98 -20.99 -8.87
N LEU A 19 -12.67 -20.91 -7.74
CA LEU A 19 -13.05 -19.62 -7.15
C LEU A 19 -11.82 -18.85 -6.64
N HIS A 20 -10.88 -19.52 -5.97
CA HIS A 20 -9.63 -18.89 -5.54
C HIS A 20 -8.79 -18.42 -6.72
N GLU A 21 -8.70 -19.21 -7.80
CA GLU A 21 -8.02 -18.82 -9.03
C GLU A 21 -8.66 -17.58 -9.66
N LYS A 22 -10.00 -17.54 -9.75
CA LYS A 22 -10.72 -16.37 -10.26
C LYS A 22 -10.42 -15.10 -9.45
N ILE A 23 -10.44 -15.20 -8.12
CA ILE A 23 -10.14 -14.08 -7.22
C ILE A 23 -8.68 -13.61 -7.41
N ALA A 24 -7.74 -14.55 -7.50
CA ALA A 24 -6.33 -14.24 -7.72
C ALA A 24 -6.12 -13.53 -9.07
N ASN A 25 -6.78 -14.00 -10.14
CA ASN A 25 -6.70 -13.40 -11.46
C ASN A 25 -7.30 -12.00 -11.51
N GLN A 26 -8.44 -11.76 -10.85
CA GLN A 26 -9.04 -10.43 -10.75
C GLN A 26 -8.13 -9.45 -10.01
N ARG A 27 -7.50 -9.89 -8.92
CA ARG A 27 -6.52 -9.09 -8.17
C ARG A 27 -5.30 -8.76 -9.02
N LYS A 28 -4.79 -9.76 -9.75
CA LYS A 28 -3.62 -9.59 -10.63
C LYS A 28 -3.92 -8.61 -11.78
N ASP A 29 -5.09 -8.73 -12.40
CA ASP A 29 -5.55 -7.81 -13.45
C ASP A 29 -5.65 -6.37 -12.94
N PHE A 30 -6.29 -6.16 -11.79
CA PHE A 30 -6.38 -4.86 -11.16
C PHE A 30 -4.98 -4.25 -10.90
N GLN A 31 -4.06 -5.04 -10.32
CA GLN A 31 -2.71 -4.56 -10.04
C GLN A 31 -1.90 -4.23 -11.29
N HIS A 32 -2.03 -5.02 -12.36
CA HIS A 32 -1.39 -4.71 -13.64
C HIS A 32 -1.93 -3.41 -14.24
N LYS A 33 -3.24 -3.20 -14.21
CA LYS A 33 -3.88 -1.98 -14.72
C LYS A 33 -3.43 -0.75 -13.93
N SER A 34 -3.53 -0.81 -12.60
CA SER A 34 -3.14 0.30 -11.73
C SER A 34 -1.65 0.63 -11.84
N SER A 35 -0.78 -0.39 -11.86
CA SER A 35 0.67 -0.16 -12.00
C SER A 35 1.04 0.38 -13.39
N CYS A 36 0.35 -0.06 -14.45
CA CYS A 36 0.55 0.50 -15.80
C CYS A 36 0.12 1.96 -15.85
N GLN A 37 -1.09 2.27 -15.35
CA GLN A 37 -1.60 3.63 -15.34
C GLN A 37 -0.64 4.58 -14.61
N LEU A 38 -0.14 4.21 -13.43
CA LEU A 38 0.83 5.04 -12.71
C LEU A 38 2.15 5.21 -13.48
N ALA A 39 2.66 4.14 -14.09
CA ALA A 39 3.89 4.19 -14.88
C ALA A 39 3.73 5.00 -16.17
N ASP A 40 2.53 5.06 -16.74
CA ASP A 40 2.23 5.87 -17.92
C ASP A 40 2.04 7.35 -17.53
N SER A 41 1.39 7.64 -16.40
CA SER A 41 1.03 9.01 -15.99
C SER A 41 2.14 9.82 -15.32
N TYR A 42 3.10 9.21 -14.64
CA TYR A 42 4.09 9.93 -13.82
C TYR A 42 5.53 9.54 -14.14
N ASP A 43 6.49 10.46 -13.99
CA ASP A 43 7.92 10.19 -14.24
C ASP A 43 8.65 9.60 -13.03
N ALA A 44 8.11 9.85 -11.84
CA ALA A 44 8.55 9.24 -10.61
C ALA A 44 7.35 8.96 -9.70
N VAL A 45 7.39 7.83 -8.99
CA VAL A 45 6.39 7.46 -7.99
C VAL A 45 7.08 7.22 -6.66
N CYS A 46 6.55 7.82 -5.58
CA CYS A 46 7.08 7.69 -4.23
C CYS A 46 6.13 6.84 -3.38
N ILE A 47 6.66 5.85 -2.67
CA ILE A 47 5.88 4.94 -1.81
C ILE A 47 6.55 4.80 -0.45
N GLU A 48 5.78 4.49 0.59
CA GLU A 48 6.34 4.07 1.88
C GLU A 48 6.91 2.65 1.77
N ASP A 49 8.08 2.41 2.37
CA ASP A 49 8.67 1.08 2.48
C ASP A 49 7.98 0.25 3.57
N LEU A 50 6.73 -0.12 3.30
CA LEU A 50 5.95 -0.97 4.21
C LEU A 50 6.56 -2.36 4.29
N ASN A 51 7.09 -2.72 5.47
CA ASN A 51 7.50 -4.10 5.73
C ASN A 51 6.27 -4.98 5.95
N MET A 52 5.73 -5.49 4.85
CA MET A 52 4.57 -6.39 4.84
C MET A 52 4.78 -7.67 5.67
N GLN A 53 6.02 -8.13 5.82
CA GLN A 53 6.32 -9.33 6.61
C GLN A 53 6.16 -9.06 8.12
N SER A 54 6.53 -7.86 8.59
CA SER A 54 6.25 -7.47 9.97
C SER A 54 4.76 -7.19 10.18
N MET A 55 4.08 -6.58 9.21
CA MET A 55 2.64 -6.28 9.30
C MET A 55 1.76 -7.54 9.27
N SER A 56 2.16 -8.57 8.51
CA SER A 56 1.40 -9.83 8.46
C SER A 56 1.52 -10.64 9.76
N LYS A 57 2.61 -10.45 10.52
CA LYS A 57 2.88 -11.13 11.79
C LYS A 57 2.31 -10.42 13.02
N SER A 58 2.20 -9.09 13.00
CA SER A 58 2.00 -8.34 14.24
C SER A 58 0.56 -8.27 14.76
N LEU A 59 -0.48 -8.47 13.94
CA LEU A 59 -1.82 -7.97 14.32
C LEU A 59 -3.02 -8.68 13.68
N ASN A 60 -3.14 -10.02 13.62
CA ASN A 60 -4.33 -10.71 13.02
C ASN A 60 -4.71 -10.28 11.57
N PHE A 61 -3.95 -9.37 10.95
CA PHE A 61 -4.11 -8.86 9.60
C PHE A 61 -3.36 -9.72 8.60
N GLY A 62 -2.76 -10.84 9.00
CA GLY A 62 -2.00 -11.72 8.11
C GLY A 62 -2.76 -12.07 6.83
N LYS A 63 -4.08 -12.31 6.96
CA LYS A 63 -4.95 -12.57 5.80
C LYS A 63 -5.25 -11.30 5.00
N SER A 64 -5.59 -10.18 5.65
CA SER A 64 -5.88 -8.89 5.00
C SER A 64 -4.65 -8.30 4.27
N VAL A 65 -3.47 -8.32 4.90
CA VAL A 65 -2.20 -7.86 4.34
C VAL A 65 -1.74 -8.75 3.18
N ALA A 66 -1.87 -10.08 3.32
CA ALA A 66 -1.63 -10.99 2.20
C ALA A 66 -2.67 -10.79 1.08
N ASP A 67 -3.92 -10.47 1.44
CA ASP A 67 -4.99 -10.23 0.49
C ASP A 67 -4.88 -8.89 -0.26
N ASN A 68 -4.23 -7.89 0.32
CA ASN A 68 -4.03 -6.60 -0.34
C ASN A 68 -3.00 -6.66 -1.47
N GLY A 69 -2.14 -7.69 -1.50
CA GLY A 69 -1.21 -7.95 -2.61
C GLY A 69 -0.23 -6.80 -2.89
N TRP A 70 0.04 -5.96 -1.89
CA TRP A 70 0.88 -4.76 -2.01
C TRP A 70 2.28 -5.07 -2.56
N GLY A 71 2.89 -6.17 -2.15
CA GLY A 71 4.21 -6.59 -2.65
C GLY A 71 4.22 -6.92 -4.12
N MET A 72 3.17 -7.59 -4.60
CA MET A 72 3.03 -7.90 -6.02
C MET A 72 2.82 -6.60 -6.82
N PHE A 73 1.99 -5.69 -6.33
CA PHE A 73 1.77 -4.37 -6.93
C PHE A 73 3.06 -3.54 -7.00
N VAL A 74 3.83 -3.44 -5.90
CA VAL A 74 5.10 -2.69 -5.86
C VAL A 74 6.13 -3.30 -6.82
N SER A 75 6.24 -4.62 -6.87
CA SER A 75 7.10 -5.30 -7.85
C SER A 75 6.67 -4.99 -9.29
N MET A 76 5.35 -4.98 -9.55
CA MET A 76 4.82 -4.64 -10.87
C MET A 76 5.09 -3.20 -11.29
N LEU A 77 4.82 -2.28 -10.37
CA LEU A 77 5.07 -0.86 -10.57
C LEU A 77 6.56 -0.59 -10.80
N LYS A 78 7.43 -1.24 -10.03
CA LYS A 78 8.89 -1.12 -10.17
C LYS A 78 9.36 -1.46 -11.57
N TYR A 79 9.09 -2.68 -12.06
CA TYR A 79 9.60 -3.07 -13.39
C TYR A 79 8.98 -2.22 -14.51
N LYS A 80 7.69 -1.83 -14.40
CA LYS A 80 7.02 -1.00 -15.42
C LYS A 80 7.59 0.41 -15.50
N LEU A 81 7.98 0.99 -14.37
CA LEU A 81 8.68 2.27 -14.32
C LEU A 81 10.09 2.13 -14.91
N GLU A 82 10.84 1.10 -14.52
CA GLU A 82 12.18 0.82 -15.04
C GLU A 82 12.19 0.64 -16.56
N GLU A 83 11.25 -0.12 -17.11
CA GLU A 83 11.06 -0.31 -18.57
C GLU A 83 10.84 1.02 -19.32
N ARG A 84 10.30 2.04 -18.64
CA ARG A 84 10.04 3.38 -19.19
C ARG A 84 11.13 4.40 -18.86
N GLY A 85 12.22 3.99 -18.20
CA GLY A 85 13.28 4.89 -17.74
C GLY A 85 12.85 5.81 -16.57
N LYS A 86 11.79 5.44 -15.85
CA LYS A 86 11.18 6.21 -14.76
C LYS A 86 11.59 5.67 -13.39
N LYS A 87 11.35 6.44 -12.32
CA LYS A 87 11.88 6.11 -10.98
C LYS A 87 10.79 5.69 -9.99
N LEU A 88 11.05 4.63 -9.23
CA LEU A 88 10.31 4.30 -8.01
C LEU A 88 11.16 4.67 -6.79
N VAL A 89 10.67 5.57 -5.95
CA VAL A 89 11.35 6.01 -4.73
C VAL A 89 10.65 5.39 -3.53
N LYS A 90 11.42 4.76 -2.66
CA LYS A 90 10.93 4.22 -1.39
C LYS A 90 11.33 5.14 -0.24
N ILE A 91 10.35 5.60 0.51
CA ILE A 91 10.54 6.42 1.70
C ILE A 91 10.65 5.50 2.91
N ASP A 92 11.59 5.79 3.80
CA ASP A 92 11.83 5.00 5.01
C ASP A 92 10.55 4.91 5.86
N LYS A 93 10.24 3.72 6.35
CA LYS A 93 9.03 3.44 7.15
C LYS A 93 8.95 4.20 8.49
N PHE A 94 10.09 4.66 9.00
CA PHE A 94 10.18 5.47 10.21
C PHE A 94 10.08 6.97 9.93
N TYR A 95 10.04 7.37 8.65
CA TYR A 95 9.74 8.74 8.28
C TYR A 95 8.34 9.11 8.80
N PRO A 96 8.19 10.17 9.60
CA PRO A 96 6.93 10.49 10.28
C PRO A 96 5.92 11.20 9.36
N SER A 97 5.65 10.61 8.19
CA SER A 97 4.76 11.13 7.14
C SER A 97 3.39 11.53 7.66
N SER A 98 2.77 10.71 8.50
CA SER A 98 1.43 10.97 9.06
C SER A 98 1.41 11.90 10.26
N GLN A 99 2.58 12.22 10.83
CA GLN A 99 2.72 13.02 12.05
C GLN A 99 3.13 14.46 11.73
N ILE A 100 3.88 14.68 10.65
CA ILE A 100 4.31 16.02 10.25
C ILE A 100 3.14 16.76 9.58
N CYS A 101 2.84 17.98 10.02
CA CYS A 101 2.01 18.90 9.28
C CYS A 101 2.72 19.30 7.99
N HIS A 102 2.18 18.97 6.82
CA HIS A 102 2.80 19.32 5.54
C HIS A 102 2.86 20.84 5.26
N ILE A 103 2.18 21.66 6.07
CA ILE A 103 2.13 23.12 5.92
C ILE A 103 3.22 23.81 6.73
N CYS A 104 3.35 23.48 8.02
CA CYS A 104 4.26 24.18 8.94
C CYS A 104 5.38 23.31 9.53
N GLY A 105 5.34 21.99 9.34
CA GLY A 105 6.35 21.08 9.88
C GLY A 105 6.08 20.59 11.32
N TYR A 106 5.03 21.08 11.99
CA TYR A 106 4.67 20.61 13.33
C TYR A 106 4.51 19.09 13.36
N LYS A 107 5.16 18.42 14.32
CA LYS A 107 5.09 16.96 14.47
C LYS A 107 4.08 16.59 15.54
N ASN A 108 2.90 16.15 15.12
CA ASN A 108 1.87 15.61 16.00
C ASN A 108 2.13 14.12 16.30
N SER A 109 2.57 13.79 17.51
CA SER A 109 2.78 12.40 17.92
C SER A 109 1.51 11.58 18.07
N ASP A 110 0.36 12.23 18.27
CA ASP A 110 -0.91 11.56 18.59
C ASP A 110 -1.43 10.78 17.38
N THR A 111 -1.10 11.20 16.15
CA THR A 111 -1.50 10.51 14.91
C THR A 111 -0.84 9.13 14.71
N LYS A 112 0.00 8.70 15.66
CA LYS A 112 0.41 7.29 15.82
C LYS A 112 -0.79 6.40 16.16
N ASP A 113 -1.79 6.93 16.86
CA ASP A 113 -3.07 6.26 17.02
C ASP A 113 -3.81 6.24 15.66
N LEU A 114 -4.00 5.04 15.12
CA LEU A 114 -4.64 4.81 13.82
C LEU A 114 -6.12 5.21 13.80
N THR A 115 -6.76 5.38 14.97
CA THR A 115 -8.15 5.86 15.08
C THR A 115 -8.28 7.35 14.73
N ILE A 116 -7.19 8.11 14.85
CA ILE A 116 -7.16 9.52 14.47
C ILE A 116 -7.04 9.62 12.94
N ARG A 117 -8.17 9.87 12.28
CA ARG A 117 -8.24 10.01 10.82
C ARG A 117 -8.14 11.46 10.35
N GLN A 118 -8.55 12.38 11.21
CA GLN A 118 -8.50 13.82 10.98
C GLN A 118 -7.96 14.53 12.21
N TRP A 119 -7.22 15.62 11.99
CA TRP A 119 -6.68 16.43 13.08
C TRP A 119 -6.46 17.88 12.62
N GLU A 120 -6.45 18.80 13.57
CA GLU A 120 -6.12 20.20 13.33
C GLU A 120 -4.71 20.48 13.86
N CYS A 121 -3.89 21.15 13.06
CA CYS A 121 -2.55 21.52 13.50
C CYS A 121 -2.59 22.56 14.62
N PRO A 122 -1.99 22.31 15.80
CA PRO A 122 -2.04 23.26 16.90
C PRO A 122 -1.25 24.55 16.61
N GLU A 123 -0.25 24.49 15.74
CA GLU A 123 0.59 25.65 15.36
C GLU A 123 -0.06 26.51 14.27
N CYS A 124 -0.38 25.92 13.11
CA CYS A 124 -0.87 26.69 11.95
C CYS A 124 -2.39 26.58 11.69
N LYS A 125 -3.12 25.84 12.53
CA LYS A 125 -4.59 25.68 12.49
C LYS A 125 -5.15 25.02 11.22
N SER A 126 -4.29 24.45 10.38
CA SER A 126 -4.75 23.71 9.21
C SER A 126 -5.41 22.40 9.60
N HIS A 127 -6.52 22.10 8.94
CA HIS A 127 -7.18 20.81 9.05
C HIS A 127 -6.52 19.78 8.13
N HIS A 128 -6.34 18.56 8.63
CA HIS A 128 -5.70 17.47 7.90
C HIS A 128 -6.52 16.20 7.92
N ASP A 129 -6.75 15.61 6.75
CA ASP A 129 -6.92 14.17 6.64
C ASP A 129 -5.55 13.50 6.75
N ARG A 130 -5.44 12.47 7.60
CA ARG A 130 -4.18 11.82 7.95
C ARG A 130 -3.49 11.20 6.73
N ASP A 131 -4.25 10.56 5.84
CA ASP A 131 -3.68 9.83 4.70
C ASP A 131 -3.29 10.81 3.58
N ILE A 132 -4.08 11.86 3.34
CA ILE A 132 -3.73 12.93 2.40
C ILE A 132 -2.47 13.67 2.87
N ASN A 133 -2.40 14.03 4.15
CA ASN A 133 -1.23 14.70 4.72
C ASN A 133 0.03 13.81 4.61
N ALA A 134 -0.10 12.51 4.91
CA ALA A 134 0.99 11.56 4.72
C ALA A 134 1.45 11.48 3.25
N ALA A 135 0.51 11.40 2.30
CA ALA A 135 0.83 11.36 0.88
C ALA A 135 1.61 12.60 0.40
N ILE A 136 1.23 13.79 0.87
CA ILE A 136 1.96 15.03 0.56
C ILE A 136 3.37 14.98 1.14
N ASN A 137 3.54 14.57 2.39
CA ASN A 137 4.86 14.47 3.02
C ASN A 137 5.77 13.43 2.34
N ILE A 138 5.21 12.29 1.91
CA ILE A 138 5.92 11.26 1.13
C ILE A 138 6.39 11.82 -0.20
N ARG A 139 5.53 12.60 -0.88
CA ARG A 139 5.86 13.25 -2.15
C ARG A 139 7.01 14.24 -1.97
N GLU A 140 6.95 15.10 -0.96
CA GLU A 140 8.01 16.09 -0.71
C GLU A 140 9.34 15.42 -0.32
N GLU A 141 9.30 14.39 0.52
CA GLU A 141 10.51 13.64 0.88
C GLU A 141 11.09 12.90 -0.33
N GLY A 142 10.24 12.31 -1.17
CA GLY A 142 10.66 11.71 -2.42
C GLY A 142 11.28 12.72 -3.39
N ARG A 143 10.71 13.93 -3.49
CA ARG A 143 11.28 15.03 -4.27
C ARG A 143 12.68 15.41 -3.77
N ARG A 144 12.85 15.53 -2.45
CA ARG A 144 14.14 15.81 -1.80
C ARG A 144 15.19 14.76 -2.15
N ILE A 145 14.82 13.47 -2.11
CA ILE A 145 15.71 12.35 -2.46
C ILE A 145 16.09 12.37 -3.95
N LEU A 146 15.15 12.73 -4.83
CA LEU A 146 15.40 12.77 -6.28
C LEU A 146 16.25 13.97 -6.73
N SER A 147 16.23 15.07 -5.96
CA SER A 147 17.02 16.28 -6.20
C SER A 147 18.42 16.26 -5.56
N ALA A 148 18.69 15.27 -4.71
CA ALA A 148 19.99 15.08 -4.06
C ALA A 148 20.97 14.35 -5.00
#